data_AF-A0A3S0XQI5-F1
#
_entry.id   AF-A0A3S0XQI5-F1
#
_cell.length_a   1.000
_cell.length_b   1.000
_cell.length_c   1.000
_cell.angle_alpha   90.00
_cell.angle_beta   90.00
_cell.angle_gamma   90.00
#
_symmetry.space_group_name_H-M   'P 1'
#
loop_
_entity.id
_entity.type
_entity.pdbx_description
1 polymer ?
#
loop_
_entity_poly.entity_id
_entity_poly.type
_entity_poly.pdbx_seq_one_letter_code
_entity_poly.pdbx_strand_id
1 'polypeptide(L)'
;MGVKVLPDVGDVAENLGVTGILGVVLLPVFLPVLAGVGKPIAKGIIKGGILFYERSRGAIAEVGETWEDIVAEARAELGESRMKRAEPIEESQAG
;
A
#
# COMPACT_ATOMS: atom_id res chain seq x y z
N MET A 1 20.24 13.10 -36.49
CA MET A 1 18.93 13.25 -35.82
C MET A 1 19.02 12.59 -34.46
N GLY A 2 19.16 13.38 -33.39
CA GLY A 2 19.22 12.84 -32.04
C GLY A 2 17.81 12.41 -31.62
N VAL A 3 17.57 11.11 -31.49
CA VAL A 3 16.31 10.62 -30.96
C VAL A 3 16.26 11.05 -29.50
N LYS A 4 15.31 11.93 -29.18
CA LYS A 4 14.99 12.33 -27.81
C LYS A 4 14.16 11.19 -27.23
N VAL A 5 14.83 10.14 -26.72
CA VAL A 5 14.22 8.94 -26.10
C VAL A 5 13.84 9.22 -24.64
N LEU A 6 13.41 10.44 -24.33
CA LEU A 6 12.93 10.78 -22.99
C LEU A 6 11.52 11.29 -23.14
N PRO A 7 10.52 10.60 -22.54
CA PRO A 7 9.16 11.13 -22.51
C PRO A 7 9.20 12.49 -21.80
N ASP A 8 8.38 13.43 -22.29
CA ASP A 8 8.30 14.75 -21.68
C ASP A 8 7.77 14.60 -20.26
N VAL A 9 8.47 15.20 -19.31
CA VAL A 9 8.15 15.07 -17.89
C VAL A 9 6.79 15.69 -17.57
N GLY A 10 6.36 16.68 -18.38
CA GLY A 10 5.02 17.25 -18.32
C GLY A 10 3.94 16.24 -18.69
N ASP A 11 4.12 15.52 -19.80
CA ASP A 11 3.16 14.53 -20.28
C ASP A 11 3.00 13.35 -19.31
N VAL A 12 4.09 12.89 -18.70
CA VAL A 12 4.03 11.82 -17.69
C VAL A 12 3.37 12.31 -16.40
N ALA A 13 3.62 13.55 -15.98
CA ALA A 13 2.99 14.13 -14.79
C ALA A 13 1.48 14.33 -14.97
N GLU A 14 1.06 14.87 -16.10
CA GLU A 14 -0.35 15.18 -16.39
C GLU A 14 -1.19 13.92 -16.59
N ASN A 15 -0.61 12.85 -17.15
CA ASN A 15 -1.35 11.64 -17.49
C ASN A 15 -1.44 10.61 -16.33
N LEU A 16 -0.74 10.83 -15.21
CA LEU A 16 -0.71 9.91 -14.06
C LEU A 16 -1.71 10.26 -12.93
N GLY A 17 -2.44 11.37 -13.00
CA GLY A 17 -3.43 11.76 -11.97
C GLY A 17 -2.84 11.89 -10.55
N VAL A 18 -3.64 11.68 -9.48
CA VAL A 18 -3.15 11.71 -8.08
C VAL A 18 -2.01 10.72 -7.82
N THR A 19 -2.03 9.57 -8.52
CA THR A 19 -0.93 8.59 -8.53
C THR A 19 0.36 9.12 -9.18
N GLY A 20 0.26 10.16 -9.98
CA GLY A 20 1.37 10.84 -10.66
C GLY A 20 2.25 11.67 -9.76
N ILE A 21 1.75 12.15 -8.63
CA ILE A 21 2.54 12.95 -7.68
C ILE A 21 3.73 12.13 -7.17
N LEU A 22 3.52 10.85 -6.84
CA LEU A 22 4.60 9.93 -6.47
C LEU A 22 5.57 9.70 -7.64
N GLY A 23 5.06 9.55 -8.87
CA GLY A 23 5.89 9.40 -10.06
C GLY A 23 6.79 10.62 -10.33
N VAL A 24 6.25 11.84 -10.20
CA VAL A 24 6.97 13.09 -10.42
C VAL A 24 8.03 13.34 -9.34
N VAL A 25 7.72 13.06 -8.08
CA VAL A 25 8.68 13.20 -6.97
C VAL A 25 9.83 12.20 -7.11
N LEU A 26 9.56 11.00 -7.62
CA LEU A 26 10.58 9.96 -7.80
C LEU A 26 11.35 10.08 -9.12
N LEU A 27 10.87 10.88 -10.08
CA LEU A 27 11.52 11.10 -11.37
C LEU A 27 13.02 11.46 -11.29
N PRO A 28 13.46 12.42 -10.43
CA PRO A 28 14.89 12.74 -10.28
C PRO A 28 15.72 11.60 -9.68
N VAL A 29 15.09 10.61 -9.03
CA VAL A 29 15.76 9.40 -8.54
C VAL A 29 15.90 8.36 -9.66
N PHE A 30 14.88 8.21 -10.51
CA PHE A 30 14.89 7.23 -11.61
C PHE A 30 15.76 7.66 -12.80
N LEU A 31 15.81 8.95 -13.14
CA LEU A 31 16.64 9.48 -14.24
C LEU A 31 18.12 9.07 -14.16
N PRO A 32 18.84 9.25 -13.02
CA PRO A 32 20.24 8.84 -12.91
C PRO A 32 20.42 7.31 -12.94
N VAL A 33 19.42 6.53 -12.51
CA VAL A 33 19.44 5.05 -12.61
C VAL A 33 19.39 4.62 -14.07
N LEU A 34 18.47 5.18 -14.86
CA LEU A 34 18.34 4.87 -16.29
C LEU A 34 19.55 5.37 -17.10
N ALA A 35 20.19 6.47 -16.67
CA ALA A 35 21.41 7.00 -17.27
C ALA A 35 22.69 6.21 -16.89
N GLY A 36 22.58 5.12 -16.13
CA GLY A 36 23.72 4.25 -15.78
C GLY A 36 24.64 4.77 -14.66
N VAL A 37 24.35 5.95 -14.09
CA VAL A 37 25.12 6.54 -12.97
C VAL A 37 24.47 6.28 -11.61
N GLY A 38 23.33 5.58 -11.57
CA GLY A 38 22.57 5.31 -10.35
C GLY A 38 23.06 4.14 -9.49
N LYS A 39 24.17 3.47 -9.85
CA LYS A 39 24.73 2.35 -9.06
C LYS A 39 24.91 2.65 -7.56
N PRO A 40 25.47 3.80 -7.12
CA PRO A 40 25.55 4.12 -5.68
C PRO A 40 24.18 4.31 -5.04
N ILE A 41 23.22 4.90 -5.75
CA ILE A 41 21.84 5.09 -5.29
C ILE A 41 21.16 3.72 -5.10
N ALA A 42 21.22 2.85 -6.10
CA ALA A 42 20.67 1.50 -6.03
C ALA A 42 21.28 0.70 -4.86
N LYS A 43 22.61 0.81 -4.66
CA LYS A 43 23.29 0.17 -3.52
C LYS A 43 22.82 0.74 -2.17
N GLY A 44 22.54 2.04 -2.09
CA GLY A 44 21.95 2.69 -0.92
C GLY A 44 20.54 2.18 -0.63
N ILE A 45 19.67 2.12 -1.65
CA ILE A 45 18.30 1.59 -1.56
C ILE A 45 18.31 0.14 -1.09
N ILE A 46 19.14 -0.72 -1.69
CA ILE A 46 19.24 -2.13 -1.31
C ILE A 46 19.65 -2.26 0.16
N LYS A 47 20.70 -1.55 0.60
CA LYS A 47 21.15 -1.57 1.99
C LYS A 47 20.09 -1.04 2.96
N GLY A 48 19.44 0.07 2.61
CA GLY A 48 18.36 0.64 3.38
C GLY A 48 17.18 -0.31 3.50
N GLY A 49 16.82 -0.98 2.40
CA GLY A 49 15.75 -1.98 2.37
C GLY A 49 16.06 -3.20 3.24
N ILE A 50 17.30 -3.71 3.20
CA ILE A 50 17.75 -4.78 4.09
C ILE A 50 17.60 -4.35 5.56
N LEU A 51 18.14 -3.19 5.92
CA LEU A 51 18.09 -2.69 7.29
C LEU A 51 16.65 -2.45 7.77
N PHE A 52 15.79 -1.90 6.91
CA PHE A 52 14.38 -1.70 7.19
C PHE A 52 13.66 -3.03 7.42
N TYR A 53 13.89 -4.03 6.56
CA TYR A 53 13.29 -5.36 6.70
C TYR A 53 13.74 -6.07 7.99
N GLU A 54 15.03 -6.00 8.31
CA GLU A 54 15.55 -6.58 9.56
C GLU A 54 14.90 -5.93 10.79
N ARG A 55 14.73 -4.61 10.76
CA ARG A 55 14.18 -3.84 11.88
C ARG A 55 12.66 -3.93 11.97
N SER A 56 11.96 -4.10 10.85
CA SER A 56 10.50 -4.26 10.83
C SER A 56 10.04 -5.63 11.30
N ARG A 57 10.89 -6.66 11.23
CA ARG A 57 10.51 -8.03 11.60
C ARG A 57 9.98 -8.16 13.04
N GLY A 58 10.56 -7.40 13.98
CA GLY A 58 10.07 -7.34 15.36
C GLY A 58 8.78 -6.54 15.49
N ALA A 59 8.70 -5.37 14.83
CA ALA A 59 7.51 -4.52 14.86
C ALA A 59 6.27 -5.18 14.23
N ILE A 60 6.46 -5.98 13.17
CA ILE A 60 5.37 -6.73 12.53
C ILE A 60 4.80 -7.81 13.46
N ALA A 61 5.63 -8.43 14.31
CA ALA A 61 5.17 -9.44 15.26
C ALA A 61 4.23 -8.83 16.31
N GLU A 62 4.60 -7.69 16.89
CA GLU A 62 3.77 -6.99 17.89
C GLU A 62 2.47 -6.43 17.27
N VAL A 63 2.53 -5.87 16.06
CA VAL A 63 1.35 -5.35 15.36
C VAL A 63 0.43 -6.48 14.90
N GLY A 64 0.97 -7.66 14.60
CA GLY A 64 0.21 -8.83 14.16
C GLY A 64 -0.84 -9.27 15.18
N GLU A 65 -0.49 -9.33 16.46
CA GLU A 65 -1.43 -9.70 17.54
C GLU A 65 -2.58 -8.68 17.64
N THR A 66 -2.26 -7.38 17.69
CA THR A 66 -3.28 -6.32 17.74
C THR A 66 -4.15 -6.31 16.47
N TRP A 67 -3.56 -6.61 15.32
CA TRP A 67 -4.28 -6.70 14.05
C TRP A 67 -5.25 -7.88 14.01
N GLU A 68 -4.81 -9.05 14.48
CA GLU A 68 -5.68 -10.24 14.58
C GLU A 68 -6.88 -9.97 15.49
N ASP A 69 -6.69 -9.28 16.62
CA ASP A 69 -7.78 -8.88 17.52
C ASP A 69 -8.80 -7.98 16.82
N ILE A 70 -8.34 -6.92 16.15
CA ILE A 70 -9.22 -5.98 15.41
C ILE A 70 -9.96 -6.71 14.27
N VAL A 71 -9.29 -7.62 13.56
CA VAL A 71 -9.90 -8.41 12.49
C VAL A 71 -10.94 -9.39 13.05
N ALA A 72 -10.66 -10.01 14.20
CA ALA A 72 -11.61 -10.89 14.88
C ALA A 72 -12.85 -10.12 15.34
N GLU A 73 -12.67 -8.94 15.93
CA GLU A 73 -13.75 -8.04 16.33
C GLU A 73 -14.62 -7.64 15.13
N ALA A 74 -14.01 -7.14 14.04
CA ALA A 74 -14.75 -6.76 12.83
C ALA A 74 -15.51 -7.95 12.20
N ARG A 75 -14.94 -9.17 12.24
CA ARG A 75 -15.63 -10.38 11.76
C ARG A 75 -16.81 -10.76 12.63
N ALA A 76 -16.67 -10.63 13.95
CA ALA A 76 -17.75 -10.86 14.90
C ALA A 76 -18.91 -9.89 14.63
N GLU A 77 -18.63 -8.59 14.47
CA GLU A 77 -19.64 -7.58 14.16
C GLU A 77 -20.38 -7.87 12.84
N LEU A 78 -19.67 -8.29 11.79
CA LEU A 78 -20.27 -8.68 10.51
C LEU A 78 -21.07 -9.99 10.61
N GLY A 79 -20.65 -10.93 11.45
CA GLY A 79 -21.34 -12.19 11.71
C GLY A 79 -22.61 -12.00 12.53
N GLU A 80 -22.55 -11.22 13.60
CA GLU A 80 -23.69 -10.82 14.44
C GLU A 80 -24.71 -10.01 13.63
N SER A 81 -24.25 -9.12 12.74
CA SER A 81 -25.13 -8.41 11.79
C SER A 81 -25.91 -9.37 10.88
N ARG A 82 -25.38 -10.57 10.62
CA ARG A 82 -26.01 -11.60 9.81
C ARG A 82 -27.00 -12.45 10.63
N MET A 83 -26.66 -12.79 11.88
CA MET A 83 -27.56 -13.49 12.81
C MET A 83 -28.74 -12.62 13.26
N LYS A 84 -28.52 -11.34 13.55
CA LYS A 84 -29.56 -10.39 13.97
C LYS A 84 -30.59 -10.07 12.87
N ARG A 85 -30.25 -10.35 11.61
CA ARG A 85 -31.18 -10.27 10.46
C ARG A 85 -31.97 -11.57 10.25
N ALA A 86 -31.53 -12.66 10.86
CA ALA A 86 -32.12 -13.99 10.72
C ALA A 86 -33.01 -14.38 11.91
N GLU A 87 -33.20 -13.52 12.92
CA GLU A 87 -34.22 -13.73 13.94
C GLU A 87 -35.60 -13.75 13.27
N PRO A 88 -36.30 -14.90 13.25
CA PRO A 88 -37.59 -15.03 12.62
C PRO A 88 -38.63 -14.23 13.39
N ILE A 89 -39.57 -13.69 12.62
CA ILE A 89 -40.75 -12.96 13.06
C ILE A 89 -41.72 -13.98 13.70
N GLU A 90 -41.35 -14.57 14.83
CA GLU A 90 -42.22 -15.45 15.60
C GLU A 90 -42.28 -14.90 17.02
N GLU A 91 -43.25 -14.02 17.29
CA GLU A 91 -43.99 -13.88 18.55
C GLU A 91 -44.76 -12.54 18.59
N SER A 92 -45.74 -12.35 17.69
CA SER A 92 -46.69 -11.22 17.81
C SER A 92 -48.10 -11.53 17.26
N GLN A 93 -48.44 -12.80 17.05
CA GLN A 93 -49.81 -13.22 16.74
C GLN A 93 -50.27 -14.37 17.65
N ALA A 94 -50.29 -14.10 18.95
CA ALA A 94 -51.12 -14.83 19.90
C ALA A 94 -51.47 -13.90 21.06
N GLY A 95 -52.70 -13.38 21.06
CA GLY A 95 -53.24 -12.50 22.10
C GLY A 95 -54.23 -11.49 21.55
#